data_AF-A0A2R5G6F8-F1
#
_entry.id   AF-A0A2R5G6F8-F1
#
_cell.length_a   1.000
_cell.length_b   1.000
_cell.length_c   1.000
_cell.angle_alpha   90.00
_cell.angle_beta   90.00
_cell.angle_gamma   90.00
#
_symmetry.space_group_name_H-M   'P 1'
#
loop_
_entity.id
_entity.type
_entity.pdbx_description
1 polymer ?
#
loop_
_entity_poly.entity_id
_entity_poly.type
_entity_poly.pdbx_seq_one_letter_code
_entity_poly.pdbx_strand_id
1 'polypeptide(L)'
;MAEVVAAQADADRLNAAGAAEARSQAVKADAEVLKAALDSSKTTRGLAARMDDLVTRLKRRRFKSSSSLVKETLDLLQLLVNAKNWSGAREMLQAVRAFGRRLVRARPVELVVGNVFRHVIHMVKEEYFIMLQSTQDKALSEAAVTGEVVNELDPKGDILPNRDLGIRIEDMAEIPDWNVRSAAANVIADTVAELENIMEPISSQAPDHIHAHETILVYGDSGSVLGFLKAARRQREFRVIVAEAAPEFGGQRMARKLSTADPAHPGDLAISTMVIPDSNIFAIMPRVTKVIVGARAVMANGGLIAEAGMHMVALAARQHAVPLMCVTGLYKLCPLYPYDRDSFIDLKSPGPTLPYAKLGEFSDRIQVLTPSCDYVPPGLVDVLITNNGAHQPSYVYRLLYEQYDTNAEEDLLL
;
A
#
# COMPACT_ATOMS: atom_id res chain seq x y z
N MET A 1 -17.44 3.14 40.05
CA MET A 1 -17.18 3.73 38.72
C MET A 1 -15.74 4.24 38.61
N ALA A 2 -15.27 5.16 39.46
CA ALA A 2 -13.88 5.65 39.41
C ALA A 2 -12.81 4.56 39.68
N GLU A 3 -13.04 3.65 40.63
CA GLU A 3 -12.11 2.53 40.92
C GLU A 3 -12.04 1.49 39.79
N VAL A 4 -13.15 1.29 39.06
CA VAL A 4 -13.19 0.35 37.92
C VAL A 4 -12.43 0.92 36.72
N VAL A 5 -12.54 2.23 36.47
CA VAL A 5 -11.76 2.92 35.42
C VAL A 5 -10.27 2.96 35.77
N ALA A 6 -9.92 3.14 37.04
CA ALA A 6 -8.53 3.09 37.50
C ALA A 6 -7.92 1.69 37.35
N ALA A 7 -8.66 0.64 37.73
CA ALA A 7 -8.23 -0.75 37.57
C ALA A 7 -8.07 -1.15 36.09
N GLN A 8 -8.97 -0.68 35.21
CA GLN A 8 -8.87 -0.87 33.76
C GLN A 8 -7.62 -0.19 33.20
N ALA A 9 -7.36 1.06 33.61
CA ALA A 9 -6.18 1.81 33.17
C ALA A 9 -4.85 1.20 33.66
N ASP A 10 -4.82 0.62 34.86
CA ASP A 10 -3.62 -0.06 35.37
C ASP A 10 -3.41 -1.43 34.70
N ALA A 11 -4.49 -2.16 34.36
CA ALA A 11 -4.42 -3.36 33.53
C ALA A 11 -3.92 -3.04 32.10
N ASP A 12 -4.39 -1.95 31.50
CA ASP A 12 -3.92 -1.47 30.19
C ASP A 12 -2.45 -1.05 30.24
N ARG A 13 -1.98 -0.46 31.34
CA ARG A 13 -0.55 -0.12 31.55
C ARG A 13 0.34 -1.35 31.70
N LEU A 14 -0.09 -2.36 32.44
CA LEU A 14 0.63 -3.63 32.58
C LEU A 14 0.70 -4.38 31.24
N ASN A 15 -0.40 -4.41 30.49
CA ASN A 15 -0.43 -4.98 29.14
C ASN A 15 0.46 -4.18 28.16
N ALA A 16 0.44 -2.86 28.23
CA ALA A 16 1.30 -2.00 27.42
C ALA A 16 2.80 -2.18 27.75
N ALA A 17 3.15 -2.39 29.03
CA ALA A 17 4.51 -2.66 29.46
C ALA A 17 5.01 -4.02 28.96
N GLY A 18 4.20 -5.07 29.09
CA GLY A 18 4.51 -6.40 28.54
C GLY A 18 4.65 -6.38 27.00
N ALA A 19 3.77 -5.65 26.31
CA ALA A 19 3.87 -5.46 24.86
C ALA A 19 5.13 -4.66 24.46
N ALA A 20 5.54 -3.67 25.27
CA ALA A 20 6.75 -2.88 25.02
C ALA A 20 8.04 -3.71 25.21
N GLU A 21 8.08 -4.58 26.23
CA GLU A 21 9.20 -5.51 26.43
C GLU A 21 9.29 -6.55 25.31
N ALA A 22 8.17 -7.15 24.91
CA ALA A 22 8.10 -8.08 23.78
C ALA A 22 8.56 -7.40 22.47
N ARG A 23 8.14 -6.15 22.22
CA ARG A 23 8.61 -5.34 21.10
C ARG A 23 10.10 -5.05 21.17
N SER A 24 10.64 -4.75 22.35
CA SER A 24 12.08 -4.50 22.53
C SER A 24 12.91 -5.75 22.23
N GLN A 25 12.45 -6.92 22.67
CA GLN A 25 13.09 -8.21 22.38
C GLN A 25 13.02 -8.55 20.88
N ALA A 26 11.86 -8.36 20.24
CA ALA A 26 11.68 -8.53 18.80
C ALA A 26 12.61 -7.63 17.97
N VAL A 27 12.76 -6.35 18.36
CA VAL A 27 13.66 -5.42 17.68
C VAL A 27 15.12 -5.87 17.77
N LYS A 28 15.54 -6.40 18.93
CA LYS A 28 16.89 -6.95 19.10
C LYS A 28 17.11 -8.18 18.21
N ALA A 29 16.15 -9.11 18.18
CA ALA A 29 16.22 -10.29 17.33
C ALA A 29 16.29 -9.93 15.83
N ASP A 30 15.41 -9.04 15.36
CA ASP A 30 15.43 -8.58 13.97
C ASP A 30 16.77 -7.89 13.62
N ALA A 31 17.35 -7.13 14.56
CA ALA A 31 18.65 -6.48 14.37
C ALA A 31 19.81 -7.47 14.31
N GLU A 32 19.76 -8.57 15.08
CA GLU A 32 20.74 -9.65 15.03
C GLU A 32 20.67 -10.42 13.71
N VAL A 33 19.46 -10.76 13.25
CA VAL A 33 19.22 -11.39 11.94
C VAL A 33 19.77 -10.50 10.81
N LEU A 34 19.48 -9.20 10.87
CA LEU A 34 20.00 -8.24 9.89
C LEU A 34 21.52 -8.10 9.93
N LYS A 35 22.13 -8.08 11.13
CA LYS A 35 23.60 -8.06 11.25
C LYS A 35 24.22 -9.31 10.64
N ALA A 36 23.69 -10.49 10.96
CA ALA A 36 24.14 -11.75 10.38
C ALA A 36 23.99 -11.78 8.85
N ALA A 37 22.97 -11.14 8.29
CA ALA A 37 22.81 -10.96 6.85
C ALA A 37 23.77 -9.92 6.24
N LEU A 38 24.19 -8.92 7.01
CA LEU A 38 25.00 -7.78 6.55
C LEU A 38 26.50 -7.91 6.88
N ASP A 39 26.95 -8.87 7.67
CA ASP A 39 28.36 -8.92 8.12
C ASP A 39 29.34 -9.52 7.07
N SER A 40 28.86 -10.02 5.93
CA SER A 40 29.66 -10.85 5.02
C SER A 40 30.38 -10.16 3.84
N SER A 41 30.35 -8.82 3.67
CA SER A 41 31.04 -8.17 2.52
C SER A 41 31.30 -6.64 2.67
N LYS A 42 32.10 -6.04 1.77
CA LYS A 42 32.20 -4.56 1.63
C LYS A 42 30.91 -3.96 1.07
N THR A 43 30.16 -4.71 0.25
CA THR A 43 28.90 -4.28 -0.38
C THR A 43 27.79 -4.06 0.65
N THR A 44 27.79 -4.84 1.74
CA THR A 44 26.77 -4.79 2.79
C THR A 44 26.89 -3.56 3.70
N ARG A 45 28.09 -2.99 3.87
CA ARG A 45 28.25 -1.69 4.57
C ARG A 45 27.57 -0.55 3.82
N GLY A 46 27.62 -0.56 2.48
CA GLY A 46 26.91 0.39 1.64
C GLY A 46 25.39 0.25 1.73
N LEU A 47 24.90 -0.99 1.82
CA LEU A 47 23.48 -1.29 2.01
C LEU A 47 22.96 -0.79 3.36
N ALA A 48 23.69 -1.05 4.45
CA ALA A 48 23.32 -0.58 5.78
C ALA A 48 23.18 0.95 5.84
N ALA A 49 24.16 1.68 5.27
CA ALA A 49 24.12 3.14 5.22
C ALA A 49 22.93 3.68 4.40
N ARG A 50 22.62 3.07 3.25
CA ARG A 50 21.46 3.47 2.43
C ARG A 50 20.13 3.17 3.13
N MET A 51 20.05 2.05 3.84
CA MET A 51 18.89 1.71 4.66
C MET A 51 18.70 2.73 5.79
N ASP A 52 19.76 3.13 6.49
CA ASP A 52 19.69 4.15 7.54
C ASP A 52 19.28 5.53 7.02
N ASP A 53 19.75 5.90 5.82
CA ASP A 53 19.28 7.09 5.13
C ASP A 53 17.78 7.02 4.81
N LEU A 54 17.32 5.89 4.25
CA LEU A 54 15.89 5.69 3.94
C LEU A 54 15.03 5.74 5.20
N VAL A 55 15.44 5.07 6.29
CA VAL A 55 14.76 5.12 7.60
C VAL A 55 14.68 6.57 8.10
N THR A 56 15.77 7.33 7.99
CA THR A 56 15.80 8.73 8.43
C THR A 56 14.88 9.60 7.59
N ARG A 57 14.81 9.38 6.27
CA ARG A 57 13.89 10.09 5.37
C ARG A 57 12.44 9.73 5.62
N LEU A 58 12.13 8.46 5.87
CA LEU A 58 10.80 7.99 6.25
C LEU A 58 10.32 8.66 7.54
N LYS A 59 11.15 8.66 8.59
CA LYS A 59 10.84 9.35 9.87
C LYS A 59 10.61 10.85 9.68
N ARG A 60 11.34 11.48 8.77
CA ARG A 60 11.23 12.92 8.46
C ARG A 60 10.15 13.26 7.42
N ARG A 61 9.38 12.28 6.91
CA ARG A 61 8.37 12.45 5.86
C ARG A 61 8.94 13.07 4.56
N ARG A 62 10.20 12.74 4.22
CA ARG A 62 10.89 13.30 3.04
C ARG A 62 10.94 12.30 1.89
N PHE A 63 9.84 12.20 1.15
CA PHE A 63 9.76 11.44 -0.10
C PHE A 63 8.82 12.15 -1.08
N LYS A 64 9.05 11.96 -2.39
CA LYS A 64 8.32 12.68 -3.44
C LYS A 64 6.92 12.10 -3.70
N SER A 65 6.83 10.79 -3.83
CA SER A 65 5.59 10.06 -4.12
C SER A 65 5.63 8.67 -3.52
N SER A 66 4.47 8.03 -3.38
CA SER A 66 4.37 6.63 -2.97
C SER A 66 5.12 5.72 -3.93
N SER A 67 4.97 5.91 -5.25
CA SER A 67 5.67 5.10 -6.26
C SER A 67 7.20 5.20 -6.18
N SER A 68 7.73 6.41 -5.98
CA SER A 68 9.18 6.63 -5.84
C SER A 68 9.72 5.96 -4.58
N LEU A 69 8.94 5.96 -3.49
CA LEU A 69 9.32 5.30 -2.26
C LEU A 69 9.35 3.77 -2.41
N VAL A 70 8.36 3.21 -3.12
CA VAL A 70 8.35 1.76 -3.40
C VAL A 70 9.54 1.36 -4.25
N LYS A 71 9.81 2.07 -5.35
CA LYS A 71 10.93 1.76 -6.22
C LYS A 71 12.25 1.75 -5.45
N GLU A 72 12.49 2.76 -4.64
CA GLU A 72 13.69 2.83 -3.79
C GLU A 72 13.74 1.69 -2.76
N THR A 73 12.60 1.29 -2.20
CA THR A 73 12.52 0.16 -1.26
C THR A 73 12.88 -1.16 -1.95
N LEU A 74 12.37 -1.40 -3.16
CA LEU A 74 12.67 -2.59 -3.96
C LEU A 74 14.13 -2.60 -4.43
N ASP A 75 14.70 -1.46 -4.81
CA ASP A 75 16.11 -1.35 -5.16
C ASP A 75 17.02 -1.77 -3.99
N LEU A 76 16.68 -1.37 -2.76
CA LEU A 76 17.41 -1.82 -1.57
C LEU A 76 17.20 -3.32 -1.28
N LEU A 77 16.00 -3.83 -1.51
CA LEU A 77 15.70 -5.25 -1.34
C LEU A 77 16.48 -6.10 -2.36
N GLN A 78 16.58 -5.65 -3.61
CA GLN A 78 17.39 -6.26 -4.65
C GLN A 78 18.87 -6.32 -4.25
N LEU A 79 19.39 -5.26 -3.64
CA LEU A 79 20.75 -5.23 -3.11
C LEU A 79 20.93 -6.22 -1.95
N LEU A 80 19.94 -6.35 -1.06
CA LEU A 80 19.98 -7.32 0.04
C LEU A 80 20.04 -8.76 -0.47
N VAL A 81 19.13 -9.12 -1.38
CA VAL A 81 19.07 -10.47 -1.96
C VAL A 81 20.38 -10.80 -2.70
N ASN A 82 20.99 -9.82 -3.35
CA ASN A 82 22.26 -9.99 -4.08
C ASN A 82 23.53 -9.91 -3.23
N ALA A 83 23.45 -9.46 -1.97
CA ALA A 83 24.63 -9.23 -1.15
C ALA A 83 25.26 -10.51 -0.60
N LYS A 84 24.47 -11.58 -0.45
CA LYS A 84 24.86 -12.86 0.16
C LYS A 84 24.44 -14.02 -0.74
N ASN A 85 25.16 -15.13 -0.66
CA ASN A 85 24.68 -16.42 -1.16
C ASN A 85 23.87 -17.07 -0.04
N TRP A 86 22.56 -17.20 -0.26
CA TRP A 86 21.62 -17.76 0.70
C TRP A 86 21.67 -19.29 0.66
N SER A 87 21.72 -19.92 1.83
CA SER A 87 21.72 -21.38 1.95
C SER A 87 20.35 -21.99 1.59
N GLY A 88 19.26 -21.29 1.94
CA GLY A 88 17.90 -21.66 1.61
C GLY A 88 16.91 -20.50 1.73
N ALA A 89 15.66 -20.73 1.30
CA ALA A 89 14.62 -19.70 1.33
C ALA A 89 14.27 -19.20 2.72
N ARG A 90 14.32 -20.08 3.73
CA ARG A 90 14.04 -19.71 5.11
C ARG A 90 14.95 -18.58 5.60
N GLU A 91 16.26 -18.74 5.46
CA GLU A 91 17.25 -17.75 5.90
C GLU A 91 17.06 -16.41 5.16
N MET A 92 16.86 -16.47 3.85
CA MET A 92 16.65 -15.29 3.02
C MET A 92 15.36 -14.55 3.39
N LEU A 93 14.24 -15.25 3.47
CA LEU A 93 12.95 -14.65 3.79
C LEU A 93 12.92 -14.10 5.22
N GLN A 94 13.61 -14.72 6.18
CA GLN A 94 13.79 -14.14 7.52
C GLN A 94 14.54 -12.80 7.47
N ALA A 95 15.60 -12.70 6.67
CA ALA A 95 16.33 -11.44 6.49
C ALA A 95 15.47 -10.37 5.80
N VAL A 96 14.71 -10.74 4.75
CA VAL A 96 13.76 -9.85 4.07
C VAL A 96 12.68 -9.35 5.03
N ARG A 97 12.11 -10.25 5.85
CA ARG A 97 11.10 -9.91 6.85
C ARG A 97 11.67 -8.95 7.91
N ALA A 98 12.86 -9.21 8.42
CA ALA A 98 13.52 -8.32 9.38
C ALA A 98 13.82 -6.93 8.78
N PHE A 99 14.24 -6.88 7.51
CA PHE A 99 14.46 -5.64 6.77
C PHE A 99 13.17 -4.84 6.63
N GLY A 100 12.09 -5.50 6.20
CA GLY A 100 10.76 -4.90 6.07
C GLY A 100 10.24 -4.34 7.41
N ARG A 101 10.35 -5.12 8.50
CA ARG A 101 9.95 -4.68 9.85
C ARG A 101 10.68 -3.41 10.29
N ARG A 102 11.98 -3.30 10.00
CA ARG A 102 12.76 -2.09 10.32
C ARG A 102 12.24 -0.85 9.59
N LEU A 103 11.88 -0.97 8.32
CA LEU A 103 11.32 0.13 7.54
C LEU A 103 9.89 0.49 7.96
N VAL A 104 9.03 -0.51 8.17
CA VAL A 104 7.64 -0.31 8.63
C VAL A 104 7.62 0.38 10.00
N ARG A 105 8.49 -0.02 10.93
CA ARG A 105 8.63 0.65 12.24
C ARG A 105 9.11 2.10 12.14
N ALA A 106 9.82 2.46 11.08
CA ALA A 106 10.24 3.86 10.86
C ALA A 106 9.04 4.78 10.62
N ARG A 107 7.99 4.27 9.94
CA ARG A 107 6.74 4.98 9.69
C ARG A 107 5.59 3.99 9.46
N PRO A 108 4.86 3.57 10.52
CA PRO A 108 3.82 2.55 10.40
C PRO A 108 2.61 3.00 9.57
N VAL A 109 2.35 4.31 9.51
CA VAL A 109 1.25 4.90 8.72
C VAL A 109 1.55 4.89 7.20
N GLU A 110 2.78 4.60 6.78
CA GLU A 110 3.13 4.42 5.36
C GLU A 110 2.96 2.95 4.95
N LEU A 111 1.71 2.54 4.78
CA LEU A 111 1.34 1.13 4.56
C LEU A 111 1.97 0.52 3.30
N VAL A 112 2.23 1.35 2.28
CA VAL A 112 2.75 0.91 0.99
C VAL A 112 4.09 0.16 1.10
N VAL A 113 4.97 0.59 2.01
CA VAL A 113 6.26 -0.10 2.24
C VAL A 113 6.00 -1.53 2.71
N GLY A 114 5.14 -1.70 3.71
CA GLY A 114 4.79 -3.02 4.24
C GLY A 114 4.06 -3.90 3.23
N ASN A 115 3.20 -3.32 2.40
CA ASN A 115 2.50 -4.03 1.33
C ASN A 115 3.50 -4.66 0.36
N VAL A 116 4.47 -3.88 -0.11
CA VAL A 116 5.46 -4.37 -1.09
C VAL A 116 6.31 -5.51 -0.52
N PHE A 117 6.73 -5.42 0.74
CA PHE A 117 7.45 -6.54 1.38
C PHE A 117 6.60 -7.81 1.47
N ARG A 118 5.32 -7.69 1.85
CA ARG A 118 4.42 -8.84 1.92
C ARG A 118 4.21 -9.47 0.55
N HIS A 119 4.06 -8.64 -0.49
CA HIS A 119 3.91 -9.11 -1.85
C HIS A 119 5.15 -9.88 -2.33
N VAL A 120 6.35 -9.32 -2.15
CA VAL A 120 7.59 -10.03 -2.52
C VAL A 120 7.77 -11.32 -1.72
N ILE A 121 7.46 -11.32 -0.42
CA ILE A 121 7.49 -12.54 0.39
C ILE A 121 6.54 -13.58 -0.19
N HIS A 122 5.28 -13.20 -0.47
CA HIS A 122 4.27 -14.09 -1.04
C HIS A 122 4.72 -14.69 -2.38
N MET A 123 5.15 -13.87 -3.33
CA MET A 123 5.63 -14.33 -4.64
C MET A 123 6.82 -15.29 -4.53
N VAL A 124 7.76 -15.05 -3.61
CA VAL A 124 8.88 -15.98 -3.37
C VAL A 124 8.41 -17.30 -2.73
N LYS A 125 7.38 -17.25 -1.86
CA LYS A 125 6.77 -18.46 -1.31
C LYS A 125 6.03 -19.26 -2.38
N GLU A 126 5.40 -18.61 -3.36
CA GLU A 126 4.76 -19.29 -4.49
C GLU A 126 5.79 -20.02 -5.36
N GLU A 127 6.89 -19.35 -5.72
CA GLU A 127 8.01 -19.98 -6.45
C GLU A 127 8.58 -21.20 -5.69
N TYR A 128 8.74 -21.07 -4.37
CA TYR A 128 9.14 -22.19 -3.52
C TYR A 128 8.16 -23.37 -3.59
N PHE A 129 6.86 -23.08 -3.52
CA PHE A 129 5.82 -24.10 -3.55
C PHE A 129 5.78 -24.84 -4.89
N ILE A 130 5.91 -24.12 -6.01
CA ILE A 130 6.00 -24.72 -7.35
C ILE A 130 7.21 -25.67 -7.43
N MET A 131 8.35 -25.24 -6.89
CA MET A 131 9.56 -26.09 -6.85
C MET A 131 9.38 -27.32 -5.96
N LEU A 132 8.71 -27.19 -4.82
CA LEU A 132 8.40 -28.30 -3.92
C LEU A 132 7.53 -29.35 -4.62
N GLN A 133 6.46 -28.93 -5.30
CA GLN A 133 5.59 -29.81 -6.07
C GLN A 133 6.36 -30.52 -7.19
N SER A 134 7.18 -29.78 -7.95
CA SER A 134 7.98 -30.37 -9.03
C SER A 134 8.95 -31.45 -8.54
N THR A 135 9.43 -31.33 -7.30
CA THR A 135 10.33 -32.31 -6.68
C THR A 135 9.56 -33.54 -6.20
N GLN A 136 8.35 -33.35 -5.64
CA GLN A 136 7.45 -34.44 -5.26
C GLN A 136 6.99 -35.24 -6.48
N ASP A 137 6.62 -34.57 -7.58
CA ASP A 137 6.20 -35.22 -8.82
C ASP A 137 7.33 -36.05 -9.44
N LYS A 138 8.57 -35.55 -9.40
CA LYS A 138 9.75 -36.32 -9.82
C LYS A 138 9.97 -37.56 -8.95
N ALA A 139 9.87 -37.40 -7.62
CA ALA A 139 10.03 -38.51 -6.68
C ALA A 139 8.93 -39.58 -6.84
N LEU A 140 7.68 -39.17 -7.06
CA LEU A 140 6.55 -40.08 -7.34
C LEU A 140 6.74 -40.82 -8.67
N SER A 141 7.22 -40.13 -9.71
CA SER A 141 7.53 -40.73 -11.01
C SER A 141 8.67 -41.76 -10.89
N GLU A 142 9.73 -41.45 -10.15
CA GLU A 142 10.84 -42.38 -9.90
C GLU A 142 10.41 -43.60 -9.06
N ALA A 143 9.59 -43.39 -8.03
CA ALA A 143 9.03 -44.46 -7.20
C ALA A 143 8.07 -45.40 -7.98
N ALA A 144 7.29 -44.84 -8.92
CA ALA A 144 6.43 -45.62 -9.80
C ALA A 144 7.23 -46.52 -10.77
N VAL A 145 8.45 -46.10 -11.13
CA VAL A 145 9.37 -46.90 -11.97
C VAL A 145 10.07 -48.01 -11.17
N THR A 146 10.32 -47.80 -9.87
CA THR A 146 10.99 -48.79 -9.00
C THR A 146 10.04 -49.78 -8.31
N GLY A 147 8.72 -49.58 -8.41
CA GLY A 147 7.71 -50.53 -7.94
C GLY A 147 7.46 -50.49 -6.42
N GLU A 148 7.91 -49.45 -5.73
CA GLU A 148 7.59 -49.24 -4.31
C GLU A 148 6.23 -48.55 -4.15
N VAL A 149 5.35 -49.15 -3.34
CA VAL A 149 4.01 -48.63 -3.04
C VAL A 149 4.15 -47.43 -2.12
N VAL A 150 4.03 -46.23 -2.68
CA VAL A 150 3.92 -44.99 -1.90
C VAL A 150 2.49 -44.90 -1.36
N ASN A 151 2.35 -44.92 -0.03
CA ASN A 151 1.06 -44.69 0.63
C ASN A 151 0.51 -43.32 0.20
N GLU A 152 -0.68 -43.34 -0.39
CA GLU A 152 -1.46 -42.14 -0.73
C GLU A 152 -1.68 -41.29 0.52
N LEU A 153 -1.11 -40.08 0.52
CA LEU A 153 -1.61 -38.98 1.33
C LEU A 153 -2.64 -38.23 0.48
N ASP A 154 -3.88 -38.21 0.98
CA ASP A 154 -5.09 -37.69 0.34
C ASP A 154 -4.89 -36.43 -0.54
N PRO A 155 -5.17 -36.48 -1.86
CA PRO A 155 -5.30 -35.31 -2.71
C PRO A 155 -6.75 -34.77 -2.66
N LYS A 156 -7.30 -34.56 -1.46
CA LYS A 156 -8.63 -33.95 -1.26
C LYS A 156 -8.51 -32.58 -0.61
N GLY A 157 -8.08 -31.61 -1.39
CA GLY A 157 -8.34 -30.19 -1.15
C GLY A 157 -8.81 -29.59 -2.46
N ASP A 158 -10.07 -29.15 -2.50
CA ASP A 158 -10.71 -28.62 -3.71
C ASP A 158 -9.84 -27.56 -4.42
N ILE A 159 -9.82 -27.67 -5.76
CA ILE A 159 -9.05 -26.82 -6.66
C ILE A 159 -9.66 -25.41 -6.68
N LEU A 160 -9.13 -24.51 -5.86
CA LEU A 160 -9.23 -23.07 -6.09
C LEU A 160 -7.89 -22.56 -6.65
N PRO A 161 -7.88 -21.71 -7.70
CA PRO A 161 -6.66 -21.41 -8.46
C PRO A 161 -5.65 -20.49 -7.77
N ASN A 162 -5.82 -20.14 -6.50
CA ASN A 162 -4.82 -19.41 -5.71
C ASN A 162 -4.91 -19.97 -4.29
N ARG A 163 -3.79 -20.39 -3.74
CA ARG A 163 -3.77 -21.22 -2.53
C ARG A 163 -3.19 -20.38 -1.41
N ASP A 164 -3.92 -20.31 -0.30
CA ASP A 164 -3.32 -20.02 1.00
C ASP A 164 -2.23 -21.07 1.19
N LEU A 165 -0.97 -20.68 0.99
CA LEU A 165 0.13 -21.64 0.96
C LEU A 165 0.23 -22.35 2.30
N GLY A 166 -0.21 -21.71 3.40
CA GLY A 166 -0.17 -22.26 4.76
C GLY A 166 1.25 -22.54 5.25
N ILE A 167 2.27 -22.23 4.44
CA ILE A 167 3.67 -22.45 4.72
C ILE A 167 4.19 -21.24 5.49
N ARG A 168 4.42 -21.45 6.78
CA ARG A 168 5.18 -20.51 7.60
C ARG A 168 6.63 -20.53 7.14
N ILE A 169 7.30 -19.38 7.18
CA ILE A 169 8.71 -19.28 6.77
C ILE A 169 9.59 -20.22 7.60
N GLU A 170 9.18 -20.47 8.85
CA GLU A 170 9.84 -21.35 9.79
C GLU A 170 9.82 -22.84 9.38
N ASP A 171 8.81 -23.26 8.62
CA ASP A 171 8.58 -24.66 8.23
C ASP A 171 9.18 -25.01 6.86
N MET A 172 9.78 -24.02 6.18
CA MET A 172 10.38 -24.21 4.87
C MET A 172 11.64 -25.08 4.93
N ALA A 173 11.60 -26.21 4.23
CA ALA A 173 12.72 -27.11 4.01
C ALA A 173 13.62 -26.64 2.87
N GLU A 174 14.89 -27.05 2.90
CA GLU A 174 15.82 -26.81 1.79
C GLU A 174 15.46 -27.70 0.60
N ILE A 175 15.36 -27.08 -0.59
CA ILE A 175 15.12 -27.80 -1.85
C ILE A 175 16.46 -27.91 -2.58
N PRO A 176 16.95 -29.13 -2.89
CA PRO A 176 18.14 -29.33 -3.69
C PRO A 176 18.01 -28.66 -5.08
N ASP A 177 19.11 -28.10 -5.59
CA ASP A 177 19.23 -27.47 -6.92
C ASP A 177 18.38 -26.21 -7.16
N TRP A 178 17.61 -25.73 -6.18
CA TRP A 178 16.85 -24.49 -6.34
C TRP A 178 17.70 -23.26 -6.00
N ASN A 179 17.94 -22.41 -6.99
CA ASN A 179 18.61 -21.13 -6.79
C ASN A 179 17.62 -20.06 -6.31
N VAL A 180 17.42 -20.05 -4.98
CA VAL A 180 16.56 -19.09 -4.28
C VAL A 180 16.88 -17.64 -4.62
N ARG A 181 18.18 -17.32 -4.74
CA ARG A 181 18.65 -15.95 -4.99
C ARG A 181 18.18 -15.45 -6.35
N SER A 182 18.32 -16.27 -7.41
CA SER A 182 17.86 -15.87 -8.74
C SER A 182 16.33 -15.79 -8.79
N ALA A 183 15.63 -16.71 -8.15
CA ALA A 183 14.16 -16.67 -8.08
C ALA A 183 13.67 -15.37 -7.43
N ALA A 184 14.20 -15.02 -6.25
CA ALA A 184 13.83 -13.79 -5.56
C ALA A 184 14.26 -12.52 -6.33
N ALA A 185 15.42 -12.54 -6.99
CA ALA A 185 15.87 -11.42 -7.82
C ALA A 185 14.94 -11.19 -9.03
N ASN A 186 14.46 -12.26 -9.66
CA ASN A 186 13.50 -12.16 -10.76
C ASN A 186 12.17 -11.60 -10.27
N VAL A 187 11.63 -12.14 -9.17
CA VAL A 187 10.38 -11.64 -8.54
C VAL A 187 10.47 -10.13 -8.24
N ILE A 188 11.57 -9.67 -7.66
CA ILE A 188 11.76 -8.25 -7.36
C ILE A 188 11.84 -7.42 -8.65
N ALA A 189 12.57 -7.88 -9.66
CA ALA A 189 12.67 -7.20 -10.95
C ALA A 189 11.31 -7.09 -11.67
N ASP A 190 10.52 -8.16 -11.65
CA ASP A 190 9.17 -8.19 -12.21
C ASP A 190 8.24 -7.23 -11.47
N THR A 191 8.32 -7.20 -10.13
CA THR A 191 7.56 -6.23 -9.31
C THR A 191 7.95 -4.79 -9.65
N VAL A 192 9.24 -4.49 -9.86
CA VAL A 192 9.69 -3.15 -10.28
C VAL A 192 9.14 -2.78 -11.66
N ALA A 193 9.20 -3.71 -12.62
CA ALA A 193 8.69 -3.50 -13.97
C ALA A 193 7.17 -3.27 -13.98
N GLU A 194 6.41 -4.02 -13.16
CA GLU A 194 4.98 -3.79 -12.98
C GLU A 194 4.73 -2.38 -12.44
N LEU A 195 5.45 -1.97 -11.39
CA LEU A 195 5.27 -0.67 -10.75
C LEU A 195 5.52 0.52 -11.68
N GLU A 196 6.51 0.41 -12.58
CA GLU A 196 6.81 1.44 -13.56
C GLU A 196 5.67 1.60 -14.58
N ASN A 197 4.98 0.51 -14.90
CA ASN A 197 3.94 0.47 -15.92
C ASN A 197 2.50 0.53 -15.37
N ILE A 198 2.27 0.72 -14.06
CA ILE A 198 0.92 0.76 -13.45
C ILE A 198 -0.03 1.76 -14.14
N MET A 199 0.50 2.90 -14.59
CA MET A 199 -0.33 3.98 -15.10
C MET A 199 -0.93 3.70 -16.47
N GLU A 200 -0.30 2.88 -17.29
CA GLU A 200 -0.76 2.54 -18.63
C GLU A 200 -2.08 1.75 -18.63
N PRO A 201 -2.22 0.61 -17.91
CA PRO A 201 -3.47 -0.14 -17.85
C PRO A 201 -4.57 0.62 -17.10
N ILE A 202 -4.23 1.48 -16.14
CA ILE A 202 -5.23 2.34 -15.48
C ILE A 202 -5.75 3.39 -16.48
N SER A 203 -4.86 3.99 -17.27
CA SER A 203 -5.21 5.04 -18.23
C SER A 203 -5.99 4.52 -19.42
N SER A 204 -5.75 3.28 -19.85
CA SER A 204 -6.49 2.66 -20.96
C SER A 204 -7.97 2.41 -20.62
N GLN A 205 -8.31 2.25 -19.35
CA GLN A 205 -9.69 2.07 -18.86
C GLN A 205 -10.48 3.40 -18.74
N ALA A 206 -9.80 4.55 -18.78
CA ALA A 206 -10.42 5.85 -18.60
C ALA A 206 -11.60 6.18 -19.56
N PRO A 207 -11.55 5.90 -20.87
CA PRO A 207 -12.65 6.17 -21.78
C PRO A 207 -13.90 5.32 -21.51
N ASP A 208 -13.79 4.19 -20.83
CA ASP A 208 -14.96 3.34 -20.52
C ASP A 208 -15.79 3.92 -19.37
N HIS A 209 -15.14 4.66 -18.46
CA HIS A 209 -15.78 5.24 -17.28
C HIS A 209 -16.20 6.71 -17.45
N ILE A 210 -15.53 7.46 -18.33
CA ILE A 210 -15.78 8.90 -18.52
C ILE A 210 -16.45 9.14 -19.87
N HIS A 211 -17.65 9.73 -19.86
CA HIS A 211 -18.38 10.09 -21.09
C HIS A 211 -18.28 11.58 -21.42
N ALA A 212 -18.67 11.94 -22.65
CA ALA A 212 -18.66 13.32 -23.10
C ALA A 212 -19.67 14.17 -22.30
N HIS A 213 -19.30 15.43 -22.06
CA HIS A 213 -20.09 16.44 -21.34
C HIS A 213 -20.44 16.09 -19.88
N GLU A 214 -19.75 15.11 -19.28
CA GLU A 214 -19.86 14.82 -17.85
C GLU A 214 -19.18 15.89 -17.00
N THR A 215 -19.62 15.98 -15.73
CA THR A 215 -19.06 16.91 -14.75
C THR A 215 -18.51 16.10 -13.58
N ILE A 216 -17.20 15.97 -13.53
CA ILE A 216 -16.49 15.09 -12.58
C ILE A 216 -15.99 15.92 -11.40
N LEU A 217 -16.22 15.47 -10.17
CA LEU A 217 -15.61 16.05 -8.98
C LEU A 217 -14.35 15.27 -8.59
N VAL A 218 -13.27 16.01 -8.32
CA VAL A 218 -11.99 15.47 -7.83
C VAL A 218 -11.63 16.15 -6.52
N TYR A 219 -11.06 15.40 -5.59
CA TYR A 219 -10.57 15.88 -4.31
C TYR A 219 -9.05 15.69 -4.21
N GLY A 220 -8.31 16.75 -3.87
CA GLY A 220 -6.87 16.69 -3.62
C GLY A 220 -5.98 16.65 -4.87
N ASP A 221 -4.73 16.22 -4.68
CA ASP A 221 -3.72 16.04 -5.75
C ASP A 221 -3.31 14.58 -5.85
N SER A 222 -3.73 13.89 -6.92
CA SER A 222 -3.36 12.50 -7.17
C SER A 222 -2.80 12.33 -8.59
N GLY A 223 -1.57 11.83 -8.68
CA GLY A 223 -0.92 11.54 -9.96
C GLY A 223 -1.66 10.46 -10.77
N SER A 224 -2.26 9.47 -10.10
CA SER A 224 -3.04 8.42 -10.77
C SER A 224 -4.32 8.97 -11.39
N VAL A 225 -5.04 9.82 -10.66
CA VAL A 225 -6.26 10.48 -11.18
C VAL A 225 -5.90 11.45 -12.31
N LEU A 226 -4.77 12.15 -12.20
CA LEU A 226 -4.30 13.07 -13.24
C LEU A 226 -4.05 12.34 -14.57
N GLY A 227 -3.32 11.22 -14.53
CA GLY A 227 -3.07 10.39 -15.71
C GLY A 227 -4.35 9.83 -16.31
N PHE A 228 -5.26 9.35 -15.45
CA PHE A 228 -6.57 8.83 -15.85
C PHE A 228 -7.44 9.88 -16.57
N LEU A 229 -7.56 11.10 -16.02
CA LEU A 229 -8.34 12.19 -16.62
C LEU A 229 -7.71 12.67 -17.94
N LYS A 230 -6.38 12.80 -17.99
CA LYS A 230 -5.69 13.18 -19.23
C LYS A 230 -5.89 12.16 -20.33
N ALA A 231 -5.85 10.86 -20.00
CA ALA A 231 -6.10 9.80 -20.96
C ALA A 231 -7.53 9.85 -21.52
N ALA A 232 -8.55 10.06 -20.67
CA ALA A 232 -9.92 10.24 -21.13
C ALA A 232 -10.09 11.49 -22.01
N ARG A 233 -9.38 12.59 -21.70
CA ARG A 233 -9.50 13.85 -22.43
C ARG A 233 -9.06 13.76 -23.89
N ARG A 234 -8.14 12.85 -24.21
CA ARG A 234 -7.69 12.61 -25.59
C ARG A 234 -8.82 12.15 -26.51
N GLN A 235 -9.83 11.48 -25.96
CA GLN A 235 -10.95 10.95 -26.73
C GLN A 235 -12.24 11.75 -26.55
N ARG A 236 -12.46 12.36 -25.37
CA ARG A 236 -13.75 12.96 -25.00
C ARG A 236 -13.58 14.29 -24.29
N GLU A 237 -14.54 15.19 -24.49
CA GLU A 237 -14.59 16.47 -23.78
C GLU A 237 -15.49 16.38 -22.55
N PHE A 238 -15.01 16.83 -21.41
CA PHE A 238 -15.76 16.86 -20.14
C PHE A 238 -15.25 17.99 -19.24
N ARG A 239 -15.96 18.25 -18.15
CA ARG A 239 -15.61 19.28 -17.17
C ARG A 239 -15.18 18.64 -15.85
N VAL A 240 -14.18 19.23 -15.20
CA VAL A 240 -13.69 18.77 -13.90
C VAL A 240 -13.83 19.88 -12.86
N ILE A 241 -14.47 19.55 -11.76
CA ILE A 241 -14.53 20.38 -10.56
C ILE A 241 -13.49 19.82 -9.60
N VAL A 242 -12.57 20.66 -9.12
CA VAL A 242 -11.50 20.28 -8.21
C VAL A 242 -11.71 20.99 -6.89
N ALA A 243 -11.91 20.21 -5.83
CA ALA A 243 -11.91 20.74 -4.47
C ALA A 243 -10.47 21.03 -4.03
N GLU A 244 -10.25 22.17 -3.39
CA GLU A 244 -8.90 22.66 -3.10
C GLU A 244 -8.12 21.84 -2.06
N ALA A 245 -8.79 21.09 -1.19
CA ALA A 245 -8.19 20.31 -0.10
C ALA A 245 -7.36 21.21 0.85
N ALA A 246 -8.05 22.14 1.52
CA ALA A 246 -7.47 22.92 2.58
C ALA A 246 -7.13 22.00 3.77
N PRO A 247 -5.96 22.13 4.41
CA PRO A 247 -5.07 23.31 4.41
C PRO A 247 -3.84 23.20 3.48
N GLU A 248 -3.64 22.11 2.75
CA GLU A 248 -2.45 21.93 1.89
C GLU A 248 -2.62 22.45 0.46
N PHE A 249 -3.86 22.82 0.11
CA PHE A 249 -4.25 23.37 -1.19
C PHE A 249 -3.77 22.49 -2.37
N GLY A 250 -3.81 21.16 -2.17
CA GLY A 250 -3.39 20.18 -3.17
C GLY A 250 -4.20 20.29 -4.47
N GLY A 251 -5.50 20.52 -4.35
CA GLY A 251 -6.40 20.65 -5.49
C GLY A 251 -6.04 21.83 -6.41
N GLN A 252 -5.47 22.91 -5.89
CA GLN A 252 -5.01 24.02 -6.72
C GLN A 252 -3.86 23.61 -7.66
N ARG A 253 -2.95 22.75 -7.18
CA ARG A 253 -1.89 22.17 -8.02
C ARG A 253 -2.46 21.23 -9.06
N MET A 254 -3.43 20.41 -8.69
CA MET A 254 -4.13 19.49 -9.61
C MET A 254 -4.84 20.26 -10.72
N ALA A 255 -5.60 21.31 -10.37
CA ALA A 255 -6.29 22.16 -11.33
C ALA A 255 -5.32 22.81 -12.33
N ARG A 256 -4.17 23.31 -11.84
CA ARG A 256 -3.10 23.83 -12.71
C ARG A 256 -2.59 22.76 -13.68
N LYS A 257 -2.30 21.54 -13.21
CA LYS A 257 -1.81 20.44 -14.04
C LYS A 257 -2.83 19.98 -15.10
N LEU A 258 -4.13 20.08 -14.80
CA LEU A 258 -5.23 19.75 -15.72
C LEU A 258 -5.50 20.86 -16.73
N SER A 259 -5.30 22.13 -16.35
CA SER A 259 -5.50 23.27 -17.25
C SER A 259 -4.35 23.47 -18.23
N THR A 260 -3.12 23.08 -17.86
CA THR A 260 -1.95 23.19 -18.74
C THR A 260 -1.79 21.94 -19.60
N ALA A 261 -1.67 22.12 -20.91
CA ALA A 261 -1.13 21.07 -21.78
C ALA A 261 0.33 20.80 -21.38
N ASP A 262 0.66 19.54 -21.11
CA ASP A 262 1.99 19.18 -20.62
C ASP A 262 3.00 19.19 -21.77
N PRO A 263 4.07 20.00 -21.71
CA PRO A 263 5.06 20.05 -22.78
C PRO A 263 5.80 18.72 -22.98
N ALA A 264 5.81 17.83 -21.97
CA ALA A 264 6.46 16.52 -22.07
C ALA A 264 5.64 15.50 -22.90
N HIS A 265 4.32 15.69 -23.04
CA HIS A 265 3.43 14.80 -23.77
C HIS A 265 2.62 15.61 -24.80
N PRO A 266 3.10 15.73 -26.04
CA PRO A 266 2.52 16.61 -27.06
C PRO A 266 1.08 16.24 -27.52
N GLY A 267 0.48 15.20 -26.95
CA GLY A 267 -0.92 14.81 -27.17
C GLY A 267 -1.88 15.18 -26.03
N ASP A 268 -1.43 15.87 -24.98
CA ASP A 268 -2.28 16.25 -23.85
C ASP A 268 -3.08 17.53 -24.15
N LEU A 269 -4.41 17.43 -24.17
CA LEU A 269 -5.29 18.59 -24.29
C LEU A 269 -5.65 19.17 -22.92
N ALA A 270 -5.87 20.48 -22.86
CA ALA A 270 -6.37 21.15 -21.68
C ALA A 270 -7.80 20.70 -21.35
N ILE A 271 -8.07 20.57 -20.05
CA ILE A 271 -9.39 20.20 -19.51
C ILE A 271 -10.03 21.45 -18.90
N SER A 272 -11.33 21.64 -19.14
CA SER A 272 -12.10 22.70 -18.48
C SER A 272 -12.19 22.38 -16.99
N THR A 273 -11.49 23.17 -16.17
CA THR A 273 -11.38 22.95 -14.73
C THR A 273 -11.95 24.12 -13.94
N MET A 274 -12.63 23.81 -12.83
CA MET A 274 -13.16 24.77 -11.87
C MET A 274 -12.65 24.40 -10.49
N VAL A 275 -12.09 25.36 -9.74
CA VAL A 275 -11.68 25.14 -8.36
C VAL A 275 -12.77 25.59 -7.41
N ILE A 276 -13.06 24.78 -6.39
CA ILE A 276 -14.02 25.10 -5.33
C ILE A 276 -13.36 24.94 -3.95
N PRO A 277 -13.81 25.70 -2.94
CA PRO A 277 -13.47 25.41 -1.56
C PRO A 277 -14.18 24.15 -1.07
N ASP A 278 -13.60 23.50 -0.05
CA ASP A 278 -14.11 22.23 0.46
C ASP A 278 -15.54 22.36 1.07
N SER A 279 -15.89 23.54 1.59
CA SER A 279 -17.23 23.84 2.10
C SER A 279 -18.33 23.83 1.04
N ASN A 280 -17.98 24.05 -0.23
CA ASN A 280 -18.96 24.11 -1.33
C ASN A 280 -19.23 22.74 -1.96
N ILE A 281 -18.53 21.67 -1.52
CA ILE A 281 -18.66 20.32 -2.09
C ILE A 281 -20.11 19.85 -2.04
N PHE A 282 -20.78 20.02 -0.90
CA PHE A 282 -22.17 19.60 -0.75
C PHE A 282 -23.12 20.39 -1.66
N ALA A 283 -22.90 21.69 -1.82
CA ALA A 283 -23.75 22.57 -2.63
C ALA A 283 -23.65 22.28 -4.14
N ILE A 284 -22.48 21.86 -4.63
CA ILE A 284 -22.27 21.57 -6.04
C ILE A 284 -22.61 20.13 -6.41
N MET A 285 -22.65 19.22 -5.43
CA MET A 285 -22.84 17.78 -5.63
C MET A 285 -24.05 17.41 -6.52
N PRO A 286 -25.22 18.08 -6.46
CA PRO A 286 -26.34 17.80 -7.37
C PRO A 286 -26.04 17.98 -8.87
N ARG A 287 -24.99 18.73 -9.21
CA ARG A 287 -24.55 18.97 -10.60
C ARG A 287 -23.41 18.05 -11.03
N VAL A 288 -22.85 17.28 -10.10
CA VAL A 288 -21.73 16.35 -10.35
C VAL A 288 -22.32 15.02 -10.80
N THR A 289 -21.74 14.45 -11.85
CA THR A 289 -22.16 13.15 -12.37
C THR A 289 -21.41 11.99 -11.74
N LYS A 290 -20.13 12.19 -11.41
CA LYS A 290 -19.24 11.19 -10.81
C LYS A 290 -18.20 11.85 -9.90
N VAL A 291 -17.81 11.17 -8.84
CA VAL A 291 -16.68 11.56 -7.99
C VAL A 291 -15.51 10.64 -8.30
N ILE A 292 -14.36 11.18 -8.69
CA ILE A 292 -13.14 10.40 -8.96
C ILE A 292 -12.03 10.86 -8.02
N VAL A 293 -11.53 9.92 -7.22
CA VAL A 293 -10.55 10.21 -6.17
C VAL A 293 -9.41 9.22 -6.16
N GLY A 294 -8.28 9.64 -5.60
CA GLY A 294 -7.15 8.75 -5.33
C GLY A 294 -7.17 8.27 -3.89
N ALA A 295 -6.68 7.06 -3.65
CA ALA A 295 -6.40 6.57 -2.30
C ALA A 295 -4.89 6.61 -2.01
N ARG A 296 -4.56 6.78 -0.73
CA ARG A 296 -3.23 6.53 -0.20
C ARG A 296 -3.02 5.04 0.04
N ALA A 297 -4.04 4.36 0.58
CA ALA A 297 -4.10 2.91 0.73
C ALA A 297 -5.56 2.44 0.71
N VAL A 298 -5.77 1.18 0.31
CA VAL A 298 -7.06 0.48 0.44
C VAL A 298 -6.89 -0.62 1.47
N MET A 299 -7.78 -0.69 2.46
CA MET A 299 -7.73 -1.64 3.57
C MET A 299 -8.37 -2.98 3.20
N ALA A 300 -8.17 -4.00 4.03
CA ALA A 300 -8.70 -5.34 3.77
C ALA A 300 -10.22 -5.43 3.66
N ASN A 301 -10.93 -4.55 4.36
CA ASN A 301 -12.39 -4.46 4.24
C ASN A 301 -12.87 -3.68 3.01
N GLY A 302 -11.95 -3.21 2.15
CA GLY A 302 -12.25 -2.36 0.99
C GLY A 302 -12.41 -0.87 1.34
N GLY A 303 -12.20 -0.48 2.60
CA GLY A 303 -12.19 0.93 3.00
C GLY A 303 -10.97 1.68 2.46
N LEU A 304 -11.07 2.99 2.32
CA LEU A 304 -9.99 3.82 1.76
C LEU A 304 -9.36 4.66 2.86
N ILE A 305 -8.05 4.75 2.85
CA ILE A 305 -7.30 5.81 3.52
C ILE A 305 -6.96 6.83 2.44
N ALA A 306 -7.51 8.03 2.56
CA ALA A 306 -7.38 9.09 1.57
C ALA A 306 -6.93 10.41 2.23
N GLU A 307 -6.86 11.48 1.44
CA GLU A 307 -6.51 12.82 1.94
C GLU A 307 -7.56 13.31 2.96
N ALA A 308 -7.13 14.16 3.89
CA ALA A 308 -8.01 14.70 4.93
C ALA A 308 -9.24 15.36 4.31
N GLY A 309 -10.45 15.06 4.80
CA GLY A 309 -11.70 15.61 4.27
C GLY A 309 -12.41 14.73 3.23
N MET A 310 -11.77 13.66 2.76
CA MET A 310 -12.37 12.73 1.79
C MET A 310 -13.67 12.08 2.31
N HIS A 311 -13.79 11.83 3.62
CA HIS A 311 -15.02 11.26 4.17
C HIS A 311 -16.23 12.18 3.95
N MET A 312 -16.05 13.49 4.04
CA MET A 312 -17.11 14.47 3.77
C MET A 312 -17.57 14.41 2.32
N VAL A 313 -16.63 14.27 1.37
CA VAL A 313 -16.94 14.12 -0.05
C VAL A 313 -17.73 12.85 -0.31
N ALA A 314 -17.32 11.74 0.32
CA ALA A 314 -17.97 10.45 0.19
C ALA A 314 -19.40 10.46 0.74
N LEU A 315 -19.62 11.09 1.89
CA LEU A 315 -20.96 11.27 2.46
C LEU A 315 -21.85 12.14 1.57
N ALA A 316 -21.32 13.26 1.08
CA ALA A 316 -22.06 14.14 0.17
C ALA A 316 -22.43 13.41 -1.13
N ALA A 317 -21.50 12.64 -1.70
CA ALA A 317 -21.75 11.86 -2.91
C ALA A 317 -22.86 10.82 -2.69
N ARG A 318 -22.78 10.08 -1.58
CA ARG A 318 -23.79 9.09 -1.20
C ARG A 318 -25.17 9.71 -1.00
N GLN A 319 -25.27 10.87 -0.35
CA GLN A 319 -26.54 11.55 -0.12
C GLN A 319 -27.20 12.03 -1.43
N HIS A 320 -26.40 12.38 -2.44
CA HIS A 320 -26.89 12.78 -3.76
C HIS A 320 -26.93 11.63 -4.78
N ALA A 321 -26.73 10.39 -4.34
CA ALA A 321 -26.65 9.20 -5.20
C ALA A 321 -25.65 9.34 -6.37
N VAL A 322 -24.55 10.08 -6.14
CA VAL A 322 -23.45 10.23 -7.08
C VAL A 322 -22.44 9.11 -6.81
N PRO A 323 -22.05 8.32 -7.83
CA PRO A 323 -21.10 7.24 -7.64
C PRO A 323 -19.69 7.76 -7.35
N LEU A 324 -19.04 7.14 -6.36
CA LEU A 324 -17.65 7.39 -5.97
C LEU A 324 -16.72 6.31 -6.53
N MET A 325 -15.82 6.74 -7.39
CA MET A 325 -14.80 5.93 -8.04
C MET A 325 -13.42 6.25 -7.46
N CYS A 326 -12.70 5.22 -7.01
CA CYS A 326 -11.35 5.36 -6.49
C CYS A 326 -10.34 4.77 -7.48
N VAL A 327 -9.41 5.59 -7.96
CA VAL A 327 -8.30 5.18 -8.83
C VAL A 327 -7.07 4.90 -7.97
N THR A 328 -6.61 3.65 -7.98
CA THR A 328 -5.46 3.22 -7.16
C THR A 328 -4.70 2.10 -7.85
N GLY A 329 -3.38 2.00 -7.60
CA GLY A 329 -2.61 0.83 -8.02
C GLY A 329 -2.71 -0.30 -7.00
N LEU A 330 -2.48 -1.53 -7.44
CA LEU A 330 -2.53 -2.71 -6.58
C LEU A 330 -1.52 -2.68 -5.42
N TYR A 331 -0.34 -2.08 -5.62
CA TYR A 331 0.67 -1.88 -4.57
C TYR A 331 0.18 -1.08 -3.33
N LYS A 332 -0.96 -0.38 -3.44
CA LYS A 332 -1.61 0.34 -2.33
C LYS A 332 -2.67 -0.49 -1.60
N LEU A 333 -3.03 -1.68 -2.09
CA LEU A 333 -3.90 -2.61 -1.38
C LEU A 333 -3.17 -3.15 -0.16
N CYS A 334 -3.77 -3.03 1.01
CA CYS A 334 -3.21 -3.41 2.29
C CYS A 334 -4.03 -4.55 2.89
N PRO A 335 -3.40 -5.67 3.29
CA PRO A 335 -4.10 -6.78 3.94
C PRO A 335 -4.48 -6.49 5.39
N LEU A 336 -4.11 -5.34 5.96
CA LEU A 336 -4.45 -4.98 7.33
C LEU A 336 -5.92 -4.59 7.47
N TYR A 337 -6.57 -5.10 8.52
CA TYR A 337 -7.91 -4.67 8.90
C TYR A 337 -7.89 -3.39 9.77
N PRO A 338 -8.78 -2.40 9.53
CA PRO A 338 -8.83 -1.16 10.29
C PRO A 338 -9.60 -1.33 11.61
N TYR A 339 -9.03 -2.06 12.58
CA TYR A 339 -9.63 -2.23 13.91
C TYR A 339 -9.73 -0.90 14.67
N ASP A 340 -8.63 -0.16 14.68
CA ASP A 340 -8.55 1.20 15.22
C ASP A 340 -8.32 2.18 14.07
N ARG A 341 -9.35 2.97 13.74
CA ARG A 341 -9.29 3.94 12.63
C ARG A 341 -8.30 5.05 12.90
N ASP A 342 -8.15 5.44 14.16
CA ASP A 342 -7.31 6.57 14.56
C ASP A 342 -5.83 6.20 14.45
N SER A 343 -5.48 4.93 14.60
CA SER A 343 -4.09 4.46 14.41
C SER A 343 -3.51 4.74 13.03
N PHE A 344 -4.35 4.87 11.99
CA PHE A 344 -3.95 5.18 10.62
C PHE A 344 -3.97 6.68 10.30
N ILE A 345 -4.49 7.52 11.21
CA ILE A 345 -4.63 8.96 11.00
C ILE A 345 -3.43 9.68 11.63
N ASP A 346 -2.47 10.07 10.79
CA ASP A 346 -1.29 10.81 11.24
C ASP A 346 -1.62 12.31 11.35
N LEU A 347 -1.06 12.98 12.36
CA LEU A 347 -1.18 14.43 12.54
C LEU A 347 0.00 15.14 11.86
N LYS A 348 -0.30 16.22 11.15
CA LYS A 348 0.67 17.13 10.54
C LYS A 348 0.94 18.32 11.45
N SER A 349 1.98 19.07 11.11
CA SER A 349 2.26 20.36 11.74
C SER A 349 1.04 21.27 11.61
N PRO A 350 0.65 22.00 12.66
CA PRO A 350 -0.49 22.92 12.62
C PRO A 350 -0.25 24.17 11.77
N GLY A 351 1.00 24.41 11.32
CA GLY A 351 1.39 25.61 10.58
C GLY A 351 0.53 25.96 9.35
N PRO A 352 0.07 24.99 8.52
CA PRO A 352 -0.85 25.26 7.41
C PRO A 352 -2.24 25.72 7.86
N THR A 353 -2.74 25.21 8.99
CA THR A 353 -4.04 25.59 9.54
C THR A 353 -3.97 26.93 10.27
N LEU A 354 -2.95 27.09 11.12
CA LEU A 354 -2.70 28.31 11.87
C LEU A 354 -1.25 28.78 11.65
N PRO A 355 -1.04 29.77 10.76
CA PRO A 355 0.28 30.32 10.52
C PRO A 355 0.88 30.93 11.79
N TYR A 356 2.16 30.66 12.03
CA TYR A 356 2.88 31.15 13.22
C TYR A 356 2.81 32.67 13.38
N ALA A 357 2.79 33.42 12.27
CA ALA A 357 2.67 34.88 12.28
C ALA A 357 1.41 35.40 12.99
N LYS A 358 0.32 34.61 12.99
CA LYS A 358 -0.94 34.96 13.63
C LYS A 358 -1.05 34.42 15.05
N LEU A 359 -0.09 33.62 15.51
CA LEU A 359 -0.17 32.93 16.80
C LEU A 359 -0.30 33.90 17.98
N GLY A 360 0.33 35.08 17.90
CA GLY A 360 0.26 36.11 18.95
C GLY A 360 -1.13 36.74 19.16
N GLU A 361 -2.06 36.53 18.22
CA GLU A 361 -3.46 36.98 18.35
C GLU A 361 -4.32 35.98 19.14
N PHE A 362 -3.83 34.75 19.33
CA PHE A 362 -4.59 33.65 19.91
C PHE A 362 -4.13 33.33 21.33
N SER A 363 -5.08 32.97 22.21
CA SER A 363 -4.77 32.55 23.57
C SER A 363 -4.13 31.16 23.62
N ASP A 364 -3.32 30.89 24.64
CA ASP A 364 -2.69 29.57 24.91
C ASP A 364 -3.68 28.40 25.13
N ARG A 365 -4.99 28.69 25.19
CA ARG A 365 -6.05 27.67 25.35
C ARG A 365 -6.49 27.03 24.04
N ILE A 366 -5.98 27.49 22.89
CA ILE A 366 -6.38 26.98 21.58
C ILE A 366 -5.51 25.79 21.20
N GLN A 367 -6.15 24.64 20.99
CA GLN A 367 -5.50 23.46 20.42
C GLN A 367 -5.79 23.39 18.92
N VAL A 368 -4.73 23.33 18.12
CA VAL A 368 -4.84 23.20 16.66
C VAL A 368 -4.45 21.77 16.27
N LEU A 369 -5.36 21.09 15.58
CA LEU A 369 -5.15 19.74 15.07
C LEU A 369 -5.25 19.76 13.55
N THR A 370 -4.31 19.09 12.89
CA THR A 370 -4.28 18.97 11.43
C THR A 370 -4.12 17.50 11.06
N PRO A 371 -5.20 16.72 10.93
CA PRO A 371 -5.12 15.36 10.43
C PRO A 371 -4.62 15.37 8.98
N SER A 372 -3.82 14.37 8.63
CA SER A 372 -3.23 14.27 7.30
C SER A 372 -4.05 13.45 6.32
N CYS A 373 -4.81 12.50 6.84
CA CYS A 373 -5.61 11.55 6.09
C CYS A 373 -6.93 11.31 6.79
N ASP A 374 -7.85 10.72 6.05
CA ASP A 374 -9.19 10.39 6.51
C ASP A 374 -9.53 8.96 6.10
N TYR A 375 -10.42 8.34 6.87
CA TYR A 375 -10.88 6.98 6.62
C TYR A 375 -12.27 6.98 6.00
N VAL A 376 -12.38 6.44 4.78
CA VAL A 376 -13.65 6.26 4.08
C VAL A 376 -14.07 4.79 4.23
N PRO A 377 -15.24 4.50 4.83
CA PRO A 377 -15.73 3.14 4.94
C PRO A 377 -16.05 2.56 3.54
N PRO A 378 -15.92 1.23 3.37
CA PRO A 378 -16.15 0.57 2.07
C PRO A 378 -17.56 0.80 1.52
N GLY A 379 -18.55 0.98 2.40
CA GLY A 379 -19.94 1.21 2.01
C GLY A 379 -20.21 2.52 1.27
N LEU A 380 -19.26 3.47 1.24
CA LEU A 380 -19.37 4.73 0.49
C LEU A 380 -18.60 4.70 -0.84
N VAL A 381 -17.88 3.63 -1.12
CA VAL A 381 -17.12 3.44 -2.35
C VAL A 381 -17.93 2.55 -3.28
N ASP A 382 -18.05 2.94 -4.54
CA ASP A 382 -18.84 2.15 -5.50
C ASP A 382 -17.94 1.33 -6.43
N VAL A 383 -16.82 1.91 -6.90
CA VAL A 383 -15.89 1.25 -7.82
C VAL A 383 -14.44 1.56 -7.46
N LEU A 384 -13.58 0.54 -7.52
CA LEU A 384 -12.13 0.63 -7.43
C LEU A 384 -11.52 0.35 -8.79
N ILE A 385 -10.86 1.33 -9.38
CA ILE A 385 -10.15 1.19 -10.65
C ILE A 385 -8.68 0.89 -10.35
N THR A 386 -8.24 -0.30 -10.75
CA THR A 386 -6.88 -0.82 -10.53
C THR A 386 -6.21 -1.18 -11.85
N ASN A 387 -4.94 -1.57 -11.83
CA ASN A 387 -4.23 -2.04 -13.03
C ASN A 387 -4.82 -3.34 -13.62
N ASN A 388 -5.52 -4.15 -12.81
CA ASN A 388 -6.16 -5.39 -13.28
C ASN A 388 -7.61 -5.17 -13.74
N GLY A 389 -8.14 -3.96 -13.61
CA GLY A 389 -9.50 -3.63 -13.99
C GLY A 389 -10.27 -2.86 -12.93
N ALA A 390 -11.55 -2.63 -13.21
CA ALA A 390 -12.51 -2.04 -12.30
C ALA A 390 -13.20 -3.13 -11.45
N HIS A 391 -13.16 -2.98 -10.14
CA HIS A 391 -13.68 -3.93 -9.16
C HIS A 391 -14.63 -3.26 -8.18
N GLN A 392 -15.58 -4.01 -7.64
CA GLN A 392 -16.36 -3.56 -6.48
C GLN A 392 -15.52 -3.69 -5.20
N PRO A 393 -15.77 -2.88 -4.15
CA PRO A 393 -15.09 -3.03 -2.87
C PRO A 393 -15.24 -4.43 -2.24
N SER A 394 -16.36 -5.10 -2.52
CA SER A 394 -16.61 -6.49 -2.11
C SER A 394 -15.65 -7.50 -2.75
N TYR A 395 -15.00 -7.17 -3.86
CA TYR A 395 -14.05 -8.05 -4.55
C TYR A 395 -12.61 -7.88 -4.02
N VAL A 396 -12.36 -6.91 -3.15
CA VAL A 396 -11.02 -6.62 -2.59
C VAL A 396 -10.43 -7.82 -1.86
N TYR A 397 -11.25 -8.63 -1.18
CA TYR A 397 -10.74 -9.84 -0.51
C TYR A 397 -10.03 -10.79 -1.49
N ARG A 398 -10.56 -10.92 -2.71
CA ARG A 398 -9.99 -11.79 -3.73
C ARG A 398 -8.71 -11.20 -4.28
N LEU A 399 -8.69 -9.90 -4.56
CA LEU A 399 -7.46 -9.22 -4.98
C LEU A 399 -6.35 -9.34 -3.94
N LEU A 400 -6.69 -9.24 -2.65
CA LEU A 400 -5.71 -9.43 -1.58
C LEU A 400 -5.19 -10.86 -1.52
N TYR A 401 -6.08 -11.83 -1.66
CA TYR A 401 -5.73 -13.24 -1.64
C TYR A 401 -4.89 -13.68 -2.86
N GLU A 402 -5.02 -12.97 -3.98
CA GLU A 402 -4.16 -13.13 -5.17
C GLU A 402 -2.78 -12.45 -5.02
N GLN A 403 -2.57 -11.61 -3.99
CA GLN A 403 -1.36 -10.79 -3.85
C GLN A 403 -0.58 -11.02 -2.57
N TYR A 404 -1.25 -11.55 -1.56
CA TYR A 404 -0.76 -11.68 -0.20
C TYR A 404 -1.14 -13.04 0.39
N ASP A 405 -0.25 -13.56 1.22
CA ASP A 405 -0.51 -14.71 2.08
C ASP A 405 -1.54 -14.34 3.17
N THR A 406 -2.32 -15.29 3.67
CA THR A 406 -3.27 -15.04 4.75
C THR A 406 -2.57 -14.69 6.07
N ASN A 407 -1.36 -15.23 6.27
CA ASN A 407 -0.49 -14.91 7.41
C ASN A 407 0.24 -13.57 7.25
N ALA A 408 0.00 -12.82 6.16
CA ALA A 408 0.73 -11.59 5.88
C ALA A 408 0.44 -10.48 6.91
N GLU A 409 -0.69 -10.52 7.65
CA GLU A 409 -0.88 -9.63 8.80
C GLU A 409 0.26 -9.83 9.80
N GLU A 410 0.54 -11.06 10.24
CA GLU A 410 1.56 -11.40 11.23
C GLU A 410 3.00 -11.19 10.76
N ASP A 411 3.28 -11.34 9.45
CA ASP A 411 4.64 -11.32 8.91
C ASP A 411 5.41 -10.01 9.25
N LEU A 412 4.72 -8.87 9.23
CA LEU A 412 5.32 -7.56 9.52
C LEU A 412 4.68 -6.83 10.71
N LEU A 413 3.73 -7.45 11.42
CA LEU A 413 3.21 -6.93 12.68
C LEU A 413 4.11 -7.39 13.84
N LEU A 414 4.93 -6.46 14.35
CA LEU A 414 5.61 -6.55 15.66
C LEU A 414 5.76 -5.16 16.30
#